data_AF-A0A437Q6J3-F1
#
_entry.id   AF-A0A437Q6J3-F1
#
_cell.length_a   1.000
_cell.length_b   1.000
_cell.length_c   1.000
_cell.angle_alpha   90.00
_cell.angle_beta   90.00
_cell.angle_gamma   90.00
#
_symmetry.space_group_name_H-M   'P 1'
#
loop_
_entity.id
_entity.type
_entity.pdbx_description
1 polymer ?
#
loop_
_entity_poly.entity_id
_entity_poly.type
_entity_poly.pdbx_seq_one_letter_code
_entity_poly.pdbx_strand_id
1 'polypeptide(L)'
;MIVTLFPLVSLFASCFILMLGFGLIGILLPVRMGIENISTDTIGLVLSMYAVGMLLGGYYCRRLIDRVGHIRIFAASAAMSAMAILLCSLYVNEWLWGIMRMVMGFSIACAFAVIDGWLSDAASEQTRGRILATSQIVVMAALFCGQFLLNIAPPEGTKLFVIAGILLCFALLPLILSKRVGPTIHEMTGMSYRDLIKASPLGVTACFFSGLLYGAIINMLPVFAKHYDIVGFNLSLYVAAAVFGAFILQFPVGVLSDRFDRRSVLFYLLVISIATTLATPFGAHNSLFYLMLVTTGISTGIFTCLYPMSIAETFDRIQRSEMASAMGGLLMIYALGSIFGPLASSYTMQKLGDDALFSFLAVAQGLLLIFVVYRMKARAALPVEEQESFVIQQPSVATALYELDPRTQYEILDLPISLEAQVAITIAESSPAAAVNMAKEIAQTSPEKAASLTAALAQVDDIDVARLFSSIIKAAPELSLEIAEALASNAPEQSTELVAWLAENQPDKLAEMVAEIAEEFPAPVIEEPEEIRPAEVEAYHESATELVTHFAENQPEQAVNIAAAVVENLPDMASEMVEILNDAEQVPDKLVSDINDRPDEAQLEEPTKQPKDL
;
A
#
# COMPACT_ATOMS: atom_id res chain seq x y z
N MET A 1 4.95 -22.11 4.25
CA MET A 1 5.59 -21.36 3.14
C MET A 1 5.30 -21.97 1.76
N ILE A 2 5.62 -23.25 1.52
CA ILE A 2 5.42 -23.88 0.19
C ILE A 2 3.93 -24.06 -0.14
N VAL A 3 3.10 -24.44 0.84
CA VAL A 3 1.66 -24.70 0.63
C VAL A 3 0.89 -23.45 0.20
N THR A 4 1.26 -22.27 0.71
CA THR A 4 0.64 -20.98 0.38
C THR A 4 1.04 -20.44 -1.00
N LEU A 5 2.27 -20.73 -1.45
CA LEU A 5 2.80 -20.23 -2.73
C LEU A 5 2.57 -21.18 -3.91
N PHE A 6 2.41 -22.48 -3.65
CA PHE A 6 2.22 -23.51 -4.69
C PHE A 6 1.07 -23.20 -5.68
N PRO A 7 -0.10 -22.71 -5.24
CA PRO A 7 -1.19 -22.35 -6.15
C PRO A 7 -0.88 -21.16 -7.08
N LEU A 8 0.13 -20.35 -6.75
CA LEU A 8 0.52 -19.15 -7.48
C LEU A 8 1.75 -19.36 -8.37
N VAL A 9 2.35 -20.56 -8.36
CA VAL A 9 3.55 -20.87 -9.15
C VAL A 9 3.36 -20.56 -10.63
N SER A 10 2.18 -20.86 -11.19
CA SER A 10 1.88 -20.56 -12.60
C SER A 10 1.86 -19.05 -12.88
N LEU A 11 1.34 -18.26 -11.94
CA LEU A 11 1.30 -16.80 -12.06
C LEU A 11 2.70 -16.21 -11.92
N PHE A 12 3.48 -16.65 -10.92
CA PHE A 12 4.87 -16.23 -10.74
C PHE A 12 5.75 -16.63 -11.93
N ALA A 13 5.57 -17.82 -12.49
CA ALA A 13 6.29 -18.24 -13.70
C ALA A 13 5.95 -17.34 -14.89
N SER A 14 4.66 -17.02 -15.09
CA SER A 14 4.22 -16.10 -16.15
C SER A 14 4.81 -14.71 -15.97
N CYS A 15 4.76 -14.18 -14.74
CA CYS A 15 5.34 -12.89 -14.38
C CYS A 15 6.85 -12.87 -14.61
N PHE A 16 7.56 -13.91 -14.16
CA PHE A 16 9.00 -14.05 -14.36
C PHE A 16 9.37 -14.01 -15.84
N ILE A 17 8.70 -14.81 -16.68
CA ILE A 17 8.98 -14.87 -18.11
C ILE A 17 8.68 -13.51 -18.79
N LEU A 18 7.57 -12.86 -18.43
CA LEU A 18 7.20 -11.55 -18.95
C LEU A 18 8.28 -10.51 -18.62
N MET A 19 8.71 -10.47 -17.36
CA MET A 19 9.70 -9.51 -16.86
C MET A 19 11.11 -9.83 -17.35
N LEU A 20 11.42 -11.10 -17.64
CA LEU A 20 12.67 -11.50 -18.25
C LEU A 20 12.78 -10.94 -19.68
N GLY A 21 11.70 -11.04 -20.46
CA GLY A 21 11.61 -10.41 -21.78
C GLY A 21 11.69 -8.88 -21.69
N PHE A 22 10.98 -8.28 -20.74
CA PHE A 22 11.02 -6.84 -20.53
C PHE A 22 12.42 -6.33 -20.13
N GLY A 23 13.14 -7.06 -19.27
CA GLY A 23 14.52 -6.76 -18.91
C GLY A 23 15.47 -6.75 -20.10
N LEU A 24 15.36 -7.74 -21.00
CA LEU A 24 16.10 -7.77 -22.27
C LEU A 24 15.78 -6.55 -23.14
N ILE A 25 14.51 -6.18 -23.27
CA ILE A 25 14.12 -5.04 -24.11
C ILE A 25 14.66 -3.72 -23.55
N GLY A 26 14.66 -3.58 -22.23
CA GLY A 26 15.16 -2.39 -21.53
C GLY A 26 16.60 -2.04 -21.89
N ILE A 27 17.47 -3.04 -22.04
CA ILE A 27 18.87 -2.84 -22.46
C ILE A 27 19.04 -2.86 -23.98
N LEU A 28 18.28 -3.69 -24.70
CA LEU A 28 18.42 -3.87 -26.15
C LEU A 28 18.13 -2.59 -26.94
N LEU A 29 17.03 -1.89 -26.63
CA LEU A 29 16.61 -0.72 -27.40
C LEU A 29 17.61 0.45 -27.35
N PRO A 30 18.06 0.94 -26.18
CA PRO A 30 19.07 2.01 -26.13
C PRO A 30 20.37 1.60 -26.84
N VAL A 31 20.81 0.34 -26.66
CA VAL A 31 22.02 -0.17 -27.34
C VAL A 31 21.85 -0.16 -28.85
N ARG A 32 20.72 -0.69 -29.35
CA ARG A 32 20.43 -0.73 -30.79
C ARG A 32 20.36 0.67 -31.39
N MET A 33 19.65 1.61 -30.75
CA MET A 33 19.57 2.99 -31.23
C MET A 33 20.94 3.67 -31.25
N GLY A 34 21.75 3.41 -30.21
CA GLY A 34 23.12 3.88 -30.16
C GLY A 34 23.97 3.35 -31.30
N ILE A 35 23.84 2.06 -31.67
CA ILE A 35 24.56 1.46 -32.82
C ILE A 35 24.11 2.09 -34.15
N GLU A 36 22.82 2.35 -34.30
CA GLU A 36 22.24 3.00 -35.48
C GLU A 36 22.56 4.50 -35.57
N ASN A 37 23.36 5.03 -34.63
CA ASN A 37 23.79 6.43 -34.55
C ASN A 37 22.61 7.43 -34.50
N ILE A 38 21.51 7.01 -33.89
CA ILE A 38 20.39 7.90 -33.56
C ILE A 38 20.86 8.91 -32.51
N SER A 39 20.43 10.16 -32.64
CA SER A 39 20.85 11.23 -31.73
C SER A 39 20.37 10.99 -30.29
N THR A 40 21.21 11.33 -29.30
CA THR A 40 20.95 11.03 -27.88
C THR A 40 19.62 11.59 -27.37
N ASP A 41 19.26 12.82 -27.75
CA ASP A 41 17.96 13.45 -27.45
C ASP A 41 16.78 12.65 -27.99
N THR A 42 16.89 12.14 -29.22
CA THR A 42 15.86 11.28 -29.83
C THR A 42 15.76 9.94 -29.12
N ILE A 43 16.90 9.36 -28.69
CA ILE A 43 16.91 8.16 -27.85
C ILE A 43 16.13 8.42 -26.55
N GLY A 44 16.37 9.53 -25.87
CA GLY A 44 15.62 9.90 -24.67
C GLY A 44 14.13 10.10 -24.92
N LEU A 45 13.77 10.73 -26.03
CA LEU A 45 12.38 10.87 -26.43
C LEU A 45 11.71 9.51 -26.63
N VAL A 46 12.30 8.63 -27.44
CA VAL A 46 11.76 7.29 -27.70
C VAL A 46 11.63 6.47 -26.42
N LEU A 47 12.64 6.52 -25.54
CA LEU A 47 12.61 5.75 -24.29
C LEU A 47 11.62 6.32 -23.27
N SER A 48 11.38 7.64 -23.25
CA SER A 48 10.36 8.28 -22.40
C SER A 48 8.93 7.89 -22.77
N MET A 49 8.67 7.54 -24.04
CA MET A 49 7.34 7.15 -24.51
C MET A 49 6.79 5.91 -23.80
N TYR A 50 7.67 5.07 -23.23
CA TYR A 50 7.22 3.97 -22.38
C TYR A 50 6.47 4.45 -21.13
N ALA A 51 6.97 5.49 -20.45
CA ALA A 51 6.29 6.05 -19.29
C ALA A 51 4.98 6.75 -19.68
N VAL A 52 4.92 7.39 -20.86
CA VAL A 52 3.66 7.90 -21.43
C VAL A 52 2.65 6.76 -21.64
N GLY A 53 3.12 5.66 -22.22
CA GLY A 53 2.33 4.44 -22.38
C GLY A 53 1.81 3.90 -21.04
N MET A 54 2.66 3.81 -20.03
CA MET A 54 2.27 3.34 -18.70
C MET A 54 1.21 4.25 -18.06
N LEU A 55 1.34 5.57 -18.20
CA LEU A 55 0.35 6.54 -17.72
C LEU A 55 -1.02 6.31 -18.38
N LEU A 56 -1.04 6.16 -19.71
CA LEU A 56 -2.27 5.82 -20.45
C LEU A 56 -2.82 4.46 -20.03
N GLY A 57 -1.94 3.49 -19.76
CA GLY A 57 -2.29 2.18 -19.22
C GLY A 57 -3.05 2.32 -17.91
N GLY A 58 -2.50 3.03 -16.92
CA GLY A 58 -3.18 3.24 -15.64
C GLY A 58 -4.52 3.96 -15.77
N TYR A 59 -4.64 4.89 -16.71
CA TYR A 59 -5.90 5.60 -16.99
C TYR A 59 -6.99 4.72 -17.62
N TYR A 60 -6.65 3.84 -18.56
CA TYR A 60 -7.66 3.05 -19.30
C TYR A 60 -7.79 1.60 -18.82
N CYS A 61 -6.88 1.09 -17.99
CA CYS A 61 -6.80 -0.33 -17.66
C CYS A 61 -8.07 -0.84 -16.97
N ARG A 62 -8.63 -0.10 -16.01
CA ARG A 62 -9.86 -0.49 -15.27
C ARG A 62 -11.00 -0.80 -16.24
N ARG A 63 -11.37 0.17 -17.06
CA ARG A 63 -12.44 0.04 -18.07
C ARG A 63 -12.23 -1.13 -19.01
N LEU A 64 -10.98 -1.45 -19.35
CA LEU A 64 -10.65 -2.57 -20.21
C LEU A 64 -10.82 -3.91 -19.48
N ILE A 65 -10.38 -3.98 -18.22
CA ILE A 65 -10.57 -5.14 -17.35
C ILE A 65 -12.06 -5.40 -17.14
N ASP A 66 -12.85 -4.38 -16.78
CA ASP A 66 -14.29 -4.52 -16.51
C ASP A 66 -15.07 -5.00 -17.74
N ARG A 67 -14.65 -4.58 -18.95
CA ARG A 67 -15.35 -4.92 -20.20
C ARG A 67 -14.99 -6.29 -20.75
N VAL A 68 -13.73 -6.69 -20.64
CA VAL A 68 -13.19 -7.84 -21.39
C VAL A 68 -12.74 -8.97 -20.45
N GLY A 69 -12.50 -8.66 -19.18
CA GLY A 69 -12.06 -9.59 -18.15
C GLY A 69 -10.54 -9.68 -18.01
N HIS A 70 -10.07 -9.92 -16.77
CA HIS A 70 -8.67 -9.97 -16.37
C HIS A 70 -7.77 -10.83 -17.28
N ILE A 71 -8.15 -12.10 -17.52
CA ILE A 71 -7.35 -13.05 -18.33
C ILE A 71 -7.14 -12.52 -19.75
N ARG A 72 -8.19 -11.97 -20.37
CA ARG A 72 -8.13 -11.49 -21.75
C ARG A 72 -7.29 -10.21 -21.87
N ILE A 73 -7.33 -9.34 -20.86
CA ILE A 73 -6.46 -8.15 -20.81
C ILE A 73 -4.99 -8.53 -20.66
N PHE A 74 -4.67 -9.51 -19.82
CA PHE A 74 -3.30 -10.02 -19.75
C PHE A 74 -2.85 -10.62 -21.09
N ALA A 75 -3.70 -11.44 -21.71
CA ALA A 75 -3.44 -12.03 -23.03
C ALA A 75 -3.18 -10.96 -24.11
N ALA A 76 -4.06 -9.96 -24.19
CA ALA A 76 -3.93 -8.84 -25.11
C ALA A 76 -2.63 -8.04 -24.84
N SER A 77 -2.30 -7.80 -23.57
CA SER A 77 -1.11 -7.04 -23.17
C SER A 77 0.19 -7.73 -23.58
N ALA A 78 0.30 -9.04 -23.35
CA ALA A 78 1.48 -9.79 -23.77
C ALA A 78 1.60 -9.84 -25.30
N ALA A 79 0.48 -10.07 -26.01
CA ALA A 79 0.44 -10.09 -27.46
C ALA A 79 0.79 -8.74 -28.09
N MET A 80 0.26 -7.64 -27.54
CA MET A 80 0.58 -6.27 -27.97
C MET A 80 2.06 -5.95 -27.74
N SER A 81 2.62 -6.32 -26.59
CA SER A 81 4.04 -6.12 -26.30
C SER A 81 4.93 -6.91 -27.26
N ALA A 82 4.58 -8.16 -27.54
CA ALA A 82 5.29 -9.01 -28.48
C ALA A 82 5.24 -8.45 -29.90
N MET A 83 4.07 -8.01 -30.36
CA MET A 83 3.90 -7.36 -31.65
C MET A 83 4.74 -6.08 -31.73
N ALA A 84 4.74 -5.26 -30.67
CA ALA A 84 5.48 -4.01 -30.64
C ALA A 84 6.99 -4.22 -30.79
N ILE A 85 7.59 -5.16 -30.04
CA ILE A 85 9.02 -5.43 -30.14
C ILE A 85 9.40 -6.08 -31.49
N LEU A 86 8.55 -6.94 -32.05
CA LEU A 86 8.77 -7.53 -33.36
C LEU A 86 8.66 -6.49 -34.49
N LEU A 87 7.74 -5.52 -34.38
CA LEU A 87 7.66 -4.40 -35.33
C LEU A 87 8.92 -3.51 -35.27
N CYS A 88 9.46 -3.25 -34.07
CA CYS A 88 10.76 -2.57 -33.94
C CYS A 88 11.89 -3.33 -34.64
N SER A 89 11.81 -4.66 -34.72
CA SER A 89 12.80 -5.48 -35.43
C SER A 89 12.71 -5.37 -36.94
N LEU A 90 11.55 -5.06 -37.50
CA LEU A 90 11.31 -5.04 -38.95
C LEU A 90 11.75 -3.72 -39.58
N TYR A 91 11.56 -2.61 -38.87
CA TYR A 91 11.85 -1.28 -39.37
C TYR A 91 12.68 -0.49 -38.35
N VAL A 92 13.84 -0.01 -38.77
CA VAL A 92 14.68 0.91 -38.00
C VAL A 92 14.18 2.33 -38.25
N ASN A 93 13.22 2.77 -37.43
CA ASN A 93 12.63 4.10 -37.50
C ASN A 93 12.31 4.59 -36.08
N GLU A 94 12.89 5.73 -35.70
CA GLU A 94 12.77 6.31 -34.35
C GLU A 94 11.32 6.62 -33.94
N TRP A 95 10.49 7.13 -34.86
CA TRP A 95 9.08 7.44 -34.58
C TRP A 95 8.26 6.18 -34.36
N LEU A 96 8.48 5.16 -35.20
CA LEU A 96 7.87 3.85 -35.01
C LEU A 96 8.27 3.29 -33.63
N TRP A 97 9.55 3.36 -33.27
CA TRP A 97 10.03 2.84 -31.99
C TRP A 97 9.44 3.62 -30.81
N GLY A 98 9.26 4.94 -30.93
CA GLY A 98 8.56 5.76 -29.95
C GLY A 98 7.11 5.31 -29.74
N ILE A 99 6.35 5.11 -30.82
CA ILE A 99 4.97 4.62 -30.75
C ILE A 99 4.94 3.20 -30.15
N MET A 100 5.81 2.29 -30.61
CA MET A 100 5.88 0.94 -30.07
C MET A 100 6.29 0.92 -28.60
N ARG A 101 7.15 1.84 -28.15
CA ARG A 101 7.47 2.03 -26.73
C ARG A 101 6.26 2.47 -25.91
N MET A 102 5.45 3.37 -26.45
CA MET A 102 4.17 3.75 -25.84
C MET A 102 3.20 2.55 -25.75
N VAL A 103 3.07 1.77 -26.82
CA VAL A 103 2.25 0.54 -26.82
C VAL A 103 2.74 -0.44 -25.76
N MET A 104 4.05 -0.68 -25.69
CA MET A 104 4.64 -1.55 -24.67
C MET A 104 4.39 -1.03 -23.25
N GLY A 105 4.52 0.28 -23.00
CA GLY A 105 4.23 0.88 -21.70
C GLY A 105 2.78 0.63 -21.29
N PHE A 106 1.85 0.89 -22.20
CA PHE A 106 0.43 0.65 -21.98
C PHE A 106 0.14 -0.82 -21.66
N SER A 107 0.74 -1.74 -22.43
CA SER A 107 0.58 -3.17 -22.24
C SER A 107 1.17 -3.67 -20.93
N ILE A 108 2.39 -3.26 -20.58
CA ILE A 108 3.02 -3.68 -19.33
C ILE A 108 2.26 -3.13 -18.12
N ALA A 109 1.76 -1.90 -18.18
CA ALA A 109 0.87 -1.34 -17.15
C ALA A 109 -0.40 -2.19 -16.96
N CYS A 110 -1.07 -2.56 -18.04
CA CYS A 110 -2.24 -3.44 -17.97
C CYS A 110 -1.91 -4.85 -17.43
N ALA A 111 -0.77 -5.42 -17.83
CA ALA A 111 -0.33 -6.72 -17.35
C ALA A 111 -0.03 -6.71 -15.85
N PHE A 112 0.65 -5.67 -15.34
CA PHE A 112 0.91 -5.49 -13.92
C PHE A 112 -0.38 -5.32 -13.13
N ALA A 113 -1.32 -4.50 -13.61
CA ALA A 113 -2.61 -4.32 -12.96
C ALA A 113 -3.38 -5.64 -12.78
N VAL A 114 -3.33 -6.52 -13.80
CA VAL A 114 -3.94 -7.85 -13.72
C VAL A 114 -3.19 -8.77 -12.75
N ILE A 115 -1.85 -8.81 -12.81
CA ILE A 115 -1.02 -9.63 -11.91
C ILE A 115 -1.26 -9.23 -10.45
N ASP A 116 -1.18 -7.94 -10.15
CA ASP A 116 -1.31 -7.41 -8.79
C ASP A 116 -2.73 -7.63 -8.26
N GLY A 117 -3.76 -7.46 -9.11
CA GLY A 117 -5.14 -7.80 -8.75
C GLY A 117 -5.30 -9.27 -8.35
N TRP A 118 -4.70 -10.21 -9.09
CA TRP A 118 -4.73 -11.63 -8.72
C TRP A 118 -3.93 -11.96 -7.47
N LEU A 119 -2.77 -11.35 -7.29
CA LEU A 119 -1.95 -11.58 -6.10
C LEU A 119 -2.63 -11.04 -4.84
N SER A 120 -3.30 -9.90 -4.95
CA SER A 120 -4.06 -9.30 -3.85
C SER A 120 -5.28 -10.15 -3.48
N ASP A 121 -6.03 -10.64 -4.46
CA ASP A 121 -7.19 -11.51 -4.24
C ASP A 121 -6.81 -12.90 -3.71
N ALA A 122 -5.65 -13.41 -4.14
CA ALA A 122 -5.12 -14.68 -3.66
C ALA A 122 -4.61 -14.63 -2.21
N ALA A 123 -4.42 -13.43 -1.66
CA ALA A 123 -3.81 -13.22 -0.36
C ALA A 123 -4.86 -13.06 0.74
N SER A 124 -4.70 -13.82 1.83
CA SER A 124 -5.34 -13.50 3.11
C SER A 124 -4.56 -12.43 3.85
N GLU A 125 -5.15 -11.78 4.86
CA GLU A 125 -4.48 -10.76 5.70
C GLU A 125 -3.11 -11.24 6.22
N GLN A 126 -3.07 -12.47 6.74
CA GLN A 126 -1.85 -13.10 7.28
C GLN A 126 -0.81 -13.46 6.21
N THR A 127 -1.20 -13.61 4.94
CA THR A 127 -0.31 -14.07 3.85
C THR A 127 0.00 -12.98 2.82
N ARG A 128 -0.67 -11.83 2.90
CA ARG A 128 -0.57 -10.71 1.96
C ARG A 128 0.84 -10.16 1.83
N GLY A 129 1.47 -9.81 2.95
CA GLY A 129 2.85 -9.31 2.93
C GLY A 129 3.83 -10.29 2.26
N ARG A 130 3.68 -11.59 2.55
CA ARG A 130 4.53 -12.67 1.99
C ARG A 130 4.33 -12.86 0.49
N ILE A 131 3.08 -12.89 0.02
CA ILE A 131 2.76 -13.07 -1.41
C ILE A 131 3.26 -11.88 -2.22
N LEU A 132 3.00 -10.66 -1.75
CA LEU A 132 3.43 -9.43 -2.42
C LEU A 132 4.96 -9.32 -2.46
N ALA A 133 5.67 -9.58 -1.35
CA ALA A 133 7.14 -9.59 -1.32
C ALA A 133 7.74 -10.65 -2.26
N THR A 134 7.13 -11.85 -2.32
CA THR A 134 7.56 -12.91 -3.24
C THR A 134 7.39 -12.47 -4.69
N SER A 135 6.28 -11.81 -5.03
CA SER A 135 6.08 -11.23 -6.37
C SER A 135 7.19 -10.25 -6.73
N GLN A 136 7.57 -9.35 -5.81
CA GLN A 136 8.62 -8.37 -6.06
C GLN A 136 9.98 -9.03 -6.29
N ILE A 137 10.32 -10.06 -5.50
CA ILE A 137 11.53 -10.87 -5.71
C ILE A 137 11.53 -11.47 -7.12
N VAL A 138 10.41 -12.04 -7.56
CA VAL A 138 10.26 -12.68 -8.88
C VAL A 138 10.44 -11.65 -10.01
N VAL A 139 9.79 -10.49 -9.91
CA VAL A 139 9.90 -9.40 -10.90
C VAL A 139 11.34 -8.90 -11.00
N MET A 140 11.98 -8.62 -9.86
CA MET A 140 13.33 -8.05 -9.83
C MET A 140 14.39 -9.07 -10.28
N ALA A 141 14.25 -10.33 -9.88
CA ALA A 141 15.13 -11.40 -10.37
C ALA A 141 15.01 -11.58 -11.89
N ALA A 142 13.80 -11.50 -12.44
CA ALA A 142 13.57 -11.57 -13.87
C ALA A 142 14.19 -10.39 -14.62
N LEU A 143 13.99 -9.16 -14.14
CA LEU A 143 14.59 -7.95 -14.72
C LEU A 143 16.12 -8.02 -14.71
N PHE A 144 16.71 -8.47 -13.60
CA PHE A 144 18.15 -8.66 -13.44
C PHE A 144 18.69 -9.70 -14.43
N CYS A 145 18.09 -10.89 -14.46
CA CYS A 145 18.48 -11.96 -15.39
C CYS A 145 18.29 -11.56 -16.86
N GLY A 146 17.26 -10.76 -17.15
CA GLY A 146 16.94 -10.29 -18.50
C GLY A 146 18.06 -9.45 -19.12
N GLN A 147 18.83 -8.73 -18.31
CA GLN A 147 19.97 -7.94 -18.79
C GLN A 147 21.02 -8.82 -19.49
N PHE A 148 21.25 -10.03 -18.99
CA PHE A 148 22.27 -10.94 -19.52
C PHE A 148 21.86 -11.62 -20.83
N LEU A 149 20.56 -11.63 -21.17
CA LEU A 149 20.08 -12.18 -22.45
C LEU A 149 20.61 -11.39 -23.65
N LEU A 150 21.07 -10.14 -23.46
CA LEU A 150 21.74 -9.35 -24.49
C LEU A 150 22.95 -10.09 -25.08
N ASN A 151 23.59 -10.98 -24.31
CA ASN A 151 24.81 -11.69 -24.74
C ASN A 151 24.54 -12.93 -25.60
N ILE A 152 23.27 -13.31 -25.82
CA ILE A 152 22.91 -14.52 -26.58
C ILE A 152 23.13 -14.33 -28.09
N ALA A 153 23.00 -13.10 -28.58
CA ALA A 153 23.21 -12.78 -29.97
C ALA A 153 23.72 -11.33 -30.11
N PRO A 154 24.38 -10.98 -31.22
CA PRO A 154 24.81 -9.61 -31.47
C PRO A 154 23.60 -8.64 -31.53
N PRO A 155 23.68 -7.48 -30.86
CA PRO A 155 22.59 -6.52 -30.80
C PRO A 155 22.29 -5.83 -32.14
N GLU A 156 23.16 -5.96 -33.14
CA GLU A 156 22.92 -5.44 -34.50
C GLU A 156 21.83 -6.22 -35.24
N GLY A 157 21.62 -7.48 -34.85
CA GLY A 157 20.69 -8.39 -35.53
C GLY A 157 19.26 -8.32 -34.99
N THR A 158 18.37 -9.04 -35.68
CA THR A 158 16.95 -9.19 -35.29
C THR A 158 16.72 -10.28 -34.23
N LYS A 159 17.71 -11.15 -33.99
CA LYS A 159 17.57 -12.33 -33.12
C LYS A 159 17.11 -12.00 -31.71
N LEU A 160 17.67 -10.95 -31.08
CA LEU A 160 17.30 -10.56 -29.72
C LEU A 160 15.86 -10.01 -29.65
N PHE A 161 15.40 -9.29 -30.66
CA PHE A 161 14.01 -8.84 -30.75
C PHE A 161 13.04 -10.01 -30.88
N VAL A 162 13.40 -11.02 -31.68
CA VAL A 162 12.61 -12.26 -31.81
C VAL A 162 12.57 -13.03 -30.49
N ILE A 163 13.70 -13.17 -29.80
CA ILE A 163 13.75 -13.82 -28.47
C ILE A 163 12.86 -13.07 -27.47
N ALA A 164 12.94 -11.74 -27.42
CA ALA A 164 12.08 -10.93 -26.57
C ALA A 164 10.58 -11.15 -26.89
N GLY A 165 10.20 -11.15 -28.18
CA GLY A 165 8.84 -11.45 -28.62
C GLY A 165 8.37 -12.86 -28.21
N ILE A 166 9.25 -13.87 -28.34
CA ILE A 166 8.96 -15.24 -27.91
C ILE A 166 8.73 -15.30 -26.40
N LEU A 167 9.56 -14.65 -25.59
CA LEU A 167 9.40 -14.60 -24.13
C LEU A 167 8.07 -13.95 -23.75
N LEU A 168 7.72 -12.82 -24.36
CA LEU A 168 6.44 -12.14 -24.12
C LEU A 168 5.25 -13.03 -24.47
N CYS A 169 5.29 -13.77 -25.59
CA CYS A 169 4.26 -14.76 -25.92
C CYS A 169 4.25 -15.96 -24.96
N PHE A 170 5.43 -16.44 -24.57
CA PHE A 170 5.59 -17.61 -23.70
C PHE A 170 5.07 -17.34 -22.29
N ALA A 171 5.10 -16.09 -21.82
CA ALA A 171 4.51 -15.66 -20.56
C ALA A 171 2.99 -15.96 -20.47
N LEU A 172 2.31 -16.16 -21.59
CA LEU A 172 0.89 -16.55 -21.61
C LEU A 172 0.64 -18.01 -21.26
N LEU A 173 1.59 -18.91 -21.54
CA LEU A 173 1.34 -20.34 -21.42
C LEU A 173 1.09 -20.79 -19.98
N PRO A 174 1.92 -20.42 -18.98
CA PRO A 174 1.63 -20.83 -17.61
C PRO A 174 0.33 -20.19 -17.11
N LEU A 175 -0.02 -19.00 -17.60
CA LEU A 175 -1.24 -18.33 -17.18
C LEU A 175 -2.50 -19.02 -17.72
N ILE A 176 -2.54 -19.40 -19.00
CA ILE A 176 -3.70 -20.07 -19.60
C ILE A 176 -3.97 -21.44 -18.93
N LEU A 177 -2.92 -22.07 -18.38
CA LEU A 177 -3.02 -23.31 -17.63
C LEU A 177 -3.55 -23.11 -16.19
N SER A 178 -3.67 -21.86 -15.73
CA SER A 178 -4.24 -21.52 -14.42
C SER A 178 -5.77 -21.55 -14.44
N LYS A 179 -6.37 -22.11 -13.38
CA LYS A 179 -7.84 -22.28 -13.25
C LYS A 179 -8.54 -21.19 -12.43
N ARG A 180 -7.85 -20.10 -12.05
CA ARG A 180 -8.42 -19.07 -11.17
C ARG A 180 -9.31 -18.09 -11.94
N VAL A 181 -10.51 -17.85 -11.40
CA VAL A 181 -11.45 -16.83 -11.86
C VAL A 181 -10.95 -15.45 -11.37
N GLY A 182 -11.16 -14.40 -12.16
CA GLY A 182 -10.71 -13.05 -11.82
C GLY A 182 -11.42 -12.46 -10.60
N PRO A 183 -10.76 -11.57 -9.86
CA PRO A 183 -11.28 -10.99 -8.62
C PRO A 183 -12.37 -9.94 -8.84
N THR A 184 -13.14 -9.67 -7.79
CA THR A 184 -14.07 -8.55 -7.72
C THR A 184 -13.38 -7.33 -7.11
N ILE A 185 -13.37 -6.24 -7.87
CA ILE A 185 -12.72 -4.96 -7.58
C ILE A 185 -13.66 -4.14 -6.68
N HIS A 186 -13.23 -3.79 -5.47
CA HIS A 186 -14.02 -2.98 -4.52
C HIS A 186 -13.80 -1.49 -4.77
N GLU A 187 -14.88 -0.71 -4.78
CA GLU A 187 -14.84 0.73 -5.04
C GLU A 187 -14.21 1.51 -3.88
N MET A 188 -13.42 2.53 -4.20
CA MET A 188 -12.73 3.37 -3.22
C MET A 188 -12.99 4.84 -3.51
N THR A 189 -13.05 5.64 -2.44
CA THR A 189 -13.11 7.10 -2.48
C THR A 189 -11.82 7.68 -3.05
N GLY A 190 -11.89 8.87 -3.66
CA GLY A 190 -10.75 9.51 -4.30
C GLY A 190 -10.43 10.88 -3.74
N MET A 191 -9.20 11.31 -3.98
CA MET A 191 -8.59 12.51 -3.42
C MET A 191 -8.21 13.44 -4.56
N SER A 192 -8.48 14.74 -4.39
CA SER A 192 -7.99 15.74 -5.32
C SER A 192 -6.47 15.84 -5.26
N TYR A 193 -5.79 15.95 -6.42
CA TYR A 193 -4.34 16.22 -6.46
C TYR A 193 -3.93 17.44 -5.64
N ARG A 194 -4.79 18.45 -5.57
CA ARG A 194 -4.52 19.65 -4.79
C ARG A 194 -4.45 19.34 -3.30
N ASP A 195 -5.26 18.41 -2.83
CA ASP A 195 -5.32 18.02 -1.44
C ASP A 195 -4.16 17.08 -1.10
N LEU A 196 -3.79 16.17 -2.02
CA LEU A 196 -2.56 15.39 -1.93
C LEU A 196 -1.30 16.26 -1.80
N ILE A 197 -1.16 17.30 -2.63
CA ILE A 197 -0.03 18.24 -2.58
C ILE A 197 -0.02 19.03 -1.27
N LYS A 198 -1.18 19.44 -0.76
CA LYS A 198 -1.27 20.16 0.52
C LYS A 198 -0.93 19.25 1.71
N ALA A 199 -1.39 18.00 1.68
CA ALA A 199 -1.18 17.02 2.75
C ALA A 199 0.32 16.65 2.86
N SER A 200 0.93 16.23 1.75
CA SER A 200 2.36 15.89 1.73
C SER A 200 3.12 16.50 0.54
N PRO A 201 3.52 17.78 0.65
CA PRO A 201 4.37 18.41 -0.36
C PRO A 201 5.70 17.67 -0.55
N LEU A 202 6.25 17.11 0.53
CA LEU A 202 7.50 16.34 0.51
C LEU A 202 7.31 14.99 -0.18
N GLY A 203 6.26 14.24 0.18
CA GLY A 203 5.92 12.99 -0.50
C GLY A 203 5.74 13.19 -2.00
N VAL A 204 4.90 14.14 -2.42
CA VAL A 204 4.69 14.46 -3.84
C VAL A 204 6.00 14.82 -4.56
N THR A 205 6.82 15.71 -3.97
CA THR A 205 8.07 16.13 -4.61
C THR A 205 9.07 14.97 -4.70
N ALA A 206 9.25 14.21 -3.62
CA ALA A 206 10.13 13.04 -3.61
C ALA A 206 9.67 11.97 -4.62
N CYS A 207 8.36 11.78 -4.78
CA CYS A 207 7.77 10.87 -5.76
C CYS A 207 8.10 11.27 -7.20
N PHE A 208 7.99 12.57 -7.52
CA PHE A 208 8.35 13.10 -8.84
C PHE A 208 9.83 12.85 -9.14
N PHE A 209 10.71 13.19 -8.19
CA PHE A 209 12.14 13.01 -8.35
C PHE A 209 12.55 11.53 -8.38
N SER A 210 11.83 10.64 -7.70
CA SER A 210 12.02 9.20 -7.82
C SER A 210 11.87 8.73 -9.27
N GLY A 211 10.74 9.10 -9.90
CA GLY A 211 10.49 8.80 -11.31
C GLY A 211 11.51 9.45 -12.24
N LEU A 212 11.87 10.72 -11.99
CA LEU A 212 12.84 11.48 -12.76
C LEU A 212 14.22 10.80 -12.76
N LEU A 213 14.74 10.48 -11.58
CA LEU A 213 16.08 9.92 -11.39
C LEU A 213 16.14 8.48 -11.91
N TYR A 214 15.19 7.64 -11.51
CA TYR A 214 15.16 6.24 -11.94
C TYR A 214 14.92 6.11 -13.45
N GLY A 215 13.97 6.90 -13.99
CA GLY A 215 13.69 6.95 -15.42
C GLY A 215 14.93 7.38 -16.22
N ALA A 216 15.63 8.43 -15.77
CA ALA A 216 16.85 8.90 -16.43
C ALA A 216 17.96 7.85 -16.42
N ILE A 217 18.31 7.28 -15.26
CA ILE A 217 19.42 6.34 -15.17
C ILE A 217 19.12 5.06 -15.96
N ILE A 218 17.96 4.41 -15.78
CA ILE A 218 17.73 3.08 -16.36
C ILE A 218 17.69 3.11 -17.90
N ASN A 219 17.25 4.23 -18.49
CA ASN A 219 17.15 4.40 -19.94
C ASN A 219 18.44 4.90 -20.58
N MET A 220 19.19 5.79 -19.93
CA MET A 220 20.41 6.39 -20.51
C MET A 220 21.70 5.69 -20.11
N LEU A 221 21.68 4.82 -19.08
CA LEU A 221 22.88 4.12 -18.62
C LEU A 221 23.62 3.34 -19.72
N PRO A 222 22.94 2.61 -20.64
CA PRO A 222 23.63 1.92 -21.73
C PRO A 222 24.29 2.89 -22.74
N VAL A 223 23.71 4.08 -22.92
CA VAL A 223 24.27 5.12 -23.80
C VAL A 223 25.54 5.70 -23.19
N PHE A 224 25.52 6.02 -21.89
CA PHE A 224 26.71 6.41 -21.14
C PHE A 224 27.80 5.32 -21.17
N ALA A 225 27.42 4.06 -20.96
CA ALA A 225 28.37 2.95 -20.96
C ALA A 225 29.07 2.77 -22.32
N LYS A 226 28.34 2.99 -23.42
CA LYS A 226 28.90 2.95 -24.78
C LYS A 226 30.01 3.99 -24.99
N HIS A 227 29.89 5.17 -24.38
CA HIS A 227 30.91 6.23 -24.47
C HIS A 227 32.30 5.76 -23.98
N TYR A 228 32.31 4.87 -22.98
CA TYR A 228 33.52 4.32 -22.37
C TYR A 228 33.88 2.93 -22.92
N ASP A 229 33.39 2.57 -24.11
CA ASP A 229 33.61 1.28 -24.76
C ASP A 229 33.19 0.05 -23.90
N ILE A 230 32.27 0.23 -22.95
CA ILE A 230 31.72 -0.85 -22.14
C ILE A 230 30.68 -1.58 -22.98
N VAL A 231 31.04 -2.75 -23.50
CA VAL A 231 30.21 -3.57 -24.40
C VAL A 231 30.05 -5.01 -23.93
N GLY A 232 29.12 -5.75 -24.56
CA GLY A 232 28.91 -7.18 -24.34
C GLY A 232 28.56 -7.53 -22.88
N PHE A 233 29.31 -8.47 -22.31
CA PHE A 233 29.03 -8.97 -20.96
C PHE A 233 29.24 -7.89 -19.89
N ASN A 234 30.24 -7.02 -20.05
CA ASN A 234 30.50 -5.93 -19.10
C ASN A 234 29.36 -4.91 -19.09
N LEU A 235 28.77 -4.62 -20.26
CA LEU A 235 27.59 -3.76 -20.35
C LEU A 235 26.39 -4.38 -19.62
N SER A 236 26.16 -5.67 -19.85
CA SER A 236 25.08 -6.42 -19.19
C SER A 236 25.26 -6.43 -17.68
N LEU A 237 26.49 -6.67 -17.21
CA LEU A 237 26.85 -6.64 -15.78
C LEU A 237 26.68 -5.24 -15.19
N TYR A 238 26.99 -4.19 -15.94
CA TYR A 238 26.86 -2.81 -15.50
C TYR A 238 25.41 -2.39 -15.28
N VAL A 239 24.54 -2.66 -16.26
CA VAL A 239 23.10 -2.39 -16.12
C VAL A 239 22.46 -3.33 -15.08
N ALA A 240 22.89 -4.59 -15.01
CA ALA A 240 22.44 -5.53 -13.99
C ALA A 240 22.82 -5.09 -12.57
N ALA A 241 23.99 -4.48 -12.37
CA ALA A 241 24.37 -3.91 -11.07
C ALA A 241 23.44 -2.77 -10.63
N ALA A 242 22.99 -1.94 -11.58
CA ALA A 242 21.98 -0.90 -11.32
C ALA A 242 20.65 -1.52 -10.86
N VAL A 243 20.14 -2.53 -11.57
CA VAL A 243 18.90 -3.25 -11.21
C VAL A 243 19.05 -4.02 -9.89
N PHE A 244 20.22 -4.60 -9.63
CA PHE A 244 20.49 -5.31 -8.39
C PHE A 244 20.52 -4.37 -7.19
N GLY A 245 21.18 -3.22 -7.33
CA GLY A 245 21.16 -2.16 -6.33
C GLY A 245 19.75 -1.61 -6.10
N ALA A 246 18.98 -1.42 -7.17
CA ALA A 246 17.56 -1.06 -7.15
C ALA A 246 16.72 -1.97 -6.23
N PHE A 247 17.05 -3.25 -6.18
CA PHE A 247 16.37 -4.25 -5.37
C PHE A 247 16.92 -4.36 -3.94
N ILE A 248 18.23 -4.57 -3.78
CA ILE A 248 18.83 -4.87 -2.47
C ILE A 248 18.71 -3.72 -1.49
N LEU A 249 18.83 -2.47 -1.93
CA LEU A 249 18.80 -1.33 -1.03
C LEU A 249 17.42 -1.09 -0.39
N GLN A 250 16.34 -1.65 -0.95
CA GLN A 250 14.99 -1.49 -0.40
C GLN A 250 14.87 -2.09 1.02
N PHE A 251 15.57 -3.19 1.31
CA PHE A 251 15.52 -3.85 2.62
C PHE A 251 16.17 -3.03 3.75
N PRO A 252 17.46 -2.65 3.66
CA PRO A 252 18.08 -1.86 4.72
C PRO A 252 17.45 -0.47 4.83
N VAL A 253 17.00 0.14 3.73
CA VAL A 253 16.31 1.43 3.77
C VAL A 253 14.96 1.32 4.48
N GLY A 254 14.22 0.23 4.30
CA GLY A 254 12.98 -0.01 5.05
C GLY A 254 13.23 -0.04 6.55
N VAL A 255 14.19 -0.85 7.00
CA VAL A 255 14.57 -0.93 8.43
C VAL A 255 15.02 0.41 8.98
N LEU A 256 15.77 1.21 8.19
CA LEU A 256 16.17 2.55 8.60
C LEU A 256 14.98 3.50 8.67
N SER A 257 14.03 3.41 7.75
CA SER A 257 12.83 4.25 7.74
C SER A 257 11.90 3.97 8.91
N ASP A 258 11.88 2.75 9.44
CA ASP A 258 11.04 2.40 10.60
C ASP A 258 11.71 2.80 11.93
N ARG A 259 13.05 2.93 11.95
CA ARG A 259 13.81 3.22 13.18
C ARG A 259 14.14 4.70 13.37
N PHE A 260 14.05 5.50 12.32
CA PHE A 260 14.47 6.89 12.33
C PHE A 260 13.46 7.77 11.59
N ASP A 261 13.38 9.05 11.97
CA ASP A 261 12.59 10.05 11.24
C ASP A 261 12.84 9.99 9.73
N ARG A 262 11.75 9.85 8.96
CA ARG A 262 11.81 9.65 7.50
C ARG A 262 12.56 10.75 6.78
N ARG A 263 12.47 11.99 7.25
CA ARG A 263 13.14 13.14 6.61
C ARG A 263 14.65 13.08 6.81
N SER A 264 15.09 12.63 7.98
CA SER A 264 16.49 12.36 8.29
C SER A 264 17.03 11.21 7.45
N VAL A 265 16.27 10.12 7.30
CA VAL A 265 16.63 9.00 6.42
C VAL A 265 16.77 9.49 4.96
N LEU A 266 15.77 10.22 4.45
CA LEU A 266 15.83 10.83 3.11
C LEU A 266 17.05 11.74 2.93
N PHE A 267 17.37 12.57 3.92
CA PHE A 267 18.54 13.45 3.89
C PHE A 267 19.84 12.67 3.70
N TYR A 268 20.10 11.66 4.55
CA TYR A 268 21.33 10.86 4.47
C TYR A 268 21.41 10.04 3.19
N LEU A 269 20.29 9.45 2.75
CA LEU A 269 20.23 8.74 1.49
C LEU A 269 20.58 9.65 0.31
N LEU A 270 20.03 10.87 0.26
CA LEU A 270 20.35 11.81 -0.81
C LEU A 270 21.82 12.26 -0.79
N VAL A 271 22.39 12.51 0.39
CA VAL A 271 23.83 12.86 0.52
C VAL A 271 24.72 11.72 0.01
N ILE A 272 24.46 10.48 0.44
CA ILE A 272 25.20 9.29 -0.02
C ILE A 272 25.02 9.11 -1.53
N SER A 273 23.79 9.27 -2.02
CA SER A 273 23.45 9.09 -3.43
C SER A 273 24.12 10.14 -4.31
N ILE A 274 24.22 11.40 -3.90
CA ILE A 274 24.96 12.44 -4.64
C ILE A 274 26.44 12.08 -4.72
N ALA A 275 27.03 11.66 -3.59
CA ALA A 275 28.44 11.28 -3.55
C ALA A 275 28.74 10.08 -4.48
N THR A 276 27.91 9.04 -4.47
CA THR A 276 28.09 7.89 -5.36
C THR A 276 27.82 8.23 -6.82
N THR A 277 26.80 9.04 -7.11
CA THR A 277 26.48 9.51 -8.47
C THR A 277 27.64 10.29 -9.09
N LEU A 278 28.27 11.19 -8.33
CA LEU A 278 29.45 11.94 -8.81
C LEU A 278 30.73 11.11 -8.88
N ALA A 279 30.82 10.02 -8.10
CA ALA A 279 31.95 9.10 -8.16
C ALA A 279 31.94 8.20 -9.41
N THR A 280 30.79 7.99 -10.05
CA THR A 280 30.68 7.10 -11.22
C THR A 280 31.47 7.61 -12.45
N PRO A 281 31.34 8.87 -12.90
CA PRO A 281 32.18 9.40 -13.99
C PRO A 281 33.67 9.36 -13.65
N PHE A 282 34.05 9.63 -12.39
CA PHE A 282 35.43 9.49 -11.93
C PHE A 282 35.93 8.05 -12.11
N GLY A 283 35.11 7.05 -11.76
CA GLY A 283 35.43 5.65 -12.01
C GLY A 283 35.59 5.34 -13.50
N ALA A 284 34.76 5.92 -14.36
CA ALA A 284 34.81 5.72 -15.80
C ALA A 284 36.09 6.29 -16.44
N HIS A 285 36.46 7.53 -16.11
CA HIS A 285 37.70 8.18 -16.59
C HIS A 285 38.98 7.44 -16.17
N ASN A 286 38.95 6.75 -15.04
CA ASN A 286 40.10 5.99 -14.52
C ASN A 286 40.01 4.48 -14.85
N SER A 287 39.06 4.06 -15.68
CA SER A 287 38.81 2.66 -16.03
C SER A 287 38.59 1.73 -14.82
N LEU A 288 38.05 2.28 -13.72
CA LEU A 288 37.74 1.56 -12.48
C LEU A 288 36.35 0.93 -12.56
N PHE A 289 36.21 -0.10 -13.40
CA PHE A 289 34.91 -0.71 -13.70
C PHE A 289 34.14 -1.18 -12.45
N TYR A 290 34.81 -1.79 -11.46
CA TYR A 290 34.15 -2.21 -10.21
C TYR A 290 33.63 -1.04 -9.37
N LEU A 291 34.33 0.10 -9.38
CA LEU A 291 33.86 1.31 -8.72
C LEU A 291 32.57 1.81 -9.38
N MET A 292 32.50 1.76 -10.72
CA MET A 292 31.29 2.12 -11.46
C MET A 292 30.12 1.21 -11.07
N LEU A 293 30.32 -0.11 -11.00
CA LEU A 293 29.29 -1.08 -10.60
C LEU A 293 28.71 -0.74 -9.22
N VAL A 294 29.58 -0.55 -8.22
CA VAL A 294 29.16 -0.28 -6.84
C VAL A 294 28.47 1.08 -6.73
N THR A 295 29.06 2.13 -7.29
CA THR A 295 28.50 3.49 -7.21
C THR A 295 27.17 3.63 -7.96
N THR A 296 27.05 3.00 -9.13
CA THR A 296 25.80 2.98 -9.92
C THR A 296 24.73 2.13 -9.24
N GLY A 297 25.10 0.98 -8.66
CA GLY A 297 24.19 0.16 -7.88
C GLY A 297 23.64 0.91 -6.66
N ILE A 298 24.50 1.60 -5.90
CA ILE A 298 24.08 2.36 -4.72
C ILE A 298 23.17 3.53 -5.11
N SER A 299 23.57 4.33 -6.10
CA SER A 299 22.77 5.48 -6.56
C SER A 299 21.40 5.03 -7.07
N THR A 300 21.34 4.03 -7.95
CA THR A 300 20.08 3.48 -8.50
C THR A 300 19.20 2.88 -7.41
N GLY A 301 19.80 2.17 -6.45
CA GLY A 301 19.13 1.66 -5.25
C GLY A 301 18.46 2.74 -4.43
N ILE A 302 19.15 3.86 -4.23
CA ILE A 302 18.57 4.99 -3.50
C ILE A 302 17.46 5.64 -4.32
N PHE A 303 17.62 5.77 -5.65
CA PHE A 303 16.56 6.33 -6.51
C PHE A 303 15.26 5.55 -6.41
N THR A 304 15.31 4.21 -6.42
CA THR A 304 14.11 3.39 -6.28
C THR A 304 13.51 3.46 -4.88
N CYS A 305 14.33 3.61 -3.84
CA CYS A 305 13.84 3.78 -2.47
C CYS A 305 13.09 5.11 -2.25
N LEU A 306 13.31 6.15 -3.08
CA LEU A 306 12.58 7.40 -2.97
C LEU A 306 11.06 7.24 -3.19
N TYR A 307 10.63 6.26 -3.99
CA TYR A 307 9.21 6.01 -4.23
C TYR A 307 8.47 5.49 -2.98
N PRO A 308 8.84 4.36 -2.36
CA PRO A 308 8.19 3.90 -1.14
C PRO A 308 8.38 4.87 0.03
N MET A 309 9.53 5.56 0.13
CA MET A 309 9.71 6.65 1.12
C MET A 309 8.72 7.79 0.91
N SER A 310 8.41 8.13 -0.35
CA SER A 310 7.44 9.17 -0.67
C SER A 310 6.01 8.78 -0.31
N ILE A 311 5.66 7.49 -0.46
CA ILE A 311 4.37 6.94 -0.04
C ILE A 311 4.27 7.00 1.48
N ALA A 312 5.29 6.50 2.19
CA ALA A 312 5.29 6.45 3.65
C ALA A 312 5.20 7.85 4.28
N GLU A 313 5.97 8.83 3.77
CA GLU A 313 5.87 10.24 4.16
C GLU A 313 4.52 10.89 3.82
N THR A 314 3.78 10.33 2.85
CA THR A 314 2.42 10.78 2.54
C THR A 314 1.42 10.15 3.49
N PHE A 315 1.56 8.86 3.78
CA PHE A 315 0.67 8.08 4.63
C PHE A 315 0.68 8.55 6.09
N ASP A 316 1.82 9.01 6.61
CA ASP A 316 1.90 9.64 7.94
C ASP A 316 1.08 10.95 8.08
N ARG A 317 0.43 11.42 6.99
CA ARG A 317 -0.21 12.75 6.94
C ARG A 317 -1.63 12.74 6.38
N ILE A 318 -2.14 11.58 6.03
CA ILE A 318 -3.49 11.40 5.48
C ILE A 318 -4.22 10.33 6.27
N GLN A 319 -5.55 10.34 6.23
CA GLN A 319 -6.33 9.33 6.94
C GLN A 319 -6.21 7.96 6.25
N ARG A 320 -6.42 6.86 6.99
CA ARG A 320 -6.38 5.50 6.42
C ARG A 320 -7.35 5.32 5.25
N SER A 321 -8.52 5.94 5.33
CA SER A 321 -9.53 5.99 4.25
C SER A 321 -9.01 6.65 2.96
N GLU A 322 -8.02 7.52 3.06
CA GLU A 322 -7.44 8.27 1.97
C GLU A 322 -6.15 7.64 1.40
N MET A 323 -5.59 6.61 2.06
CA MET A 323 -4.30 6.02 1.66
C MET A 323 -4.35 5.38 0.28
N ALA A 324 -5.35 4.54 0.03
CA ALA A 324 -5.49 3.84 -1.23
C ALA A 324 -5.77 4.80 -2.40
N SER A 325 -6.48 5.89 -2.10
CA SER A 325 -6.63 7.04 -2.96
C SER A 325 -5.23 7.62 -3.26
N ALA A 326 -4.54 8.23 -2.30
CA ALA A 326 -3.26 8.92 -2.52
C ALA A 326 -2.21 8.15 -3.37
N MET A 327 -2.20 6.82 -3.35
CA MET A 327 -1.38 5.98 -4.22
C MET A 327 -1.54 6.25 -5.72
N GLY A 328 -2.76 6.52 -6.22
CA GLY A 328 -2.98 6.80 -7.64
C GLY A 328 -2.37 8.13 -8.09
N GLY A 329 -2.53 9.17 -7.28
CA GLY A 329 -1.94 10.48 -7.42
C GLY A 329 -0.42 10.40 -7.44
N LEU A 330 0.15 9.69 -6.48
CA LEU A 330 1.60 9.45 -6.41
C LEU A 330 2.10 8.67 -7.64
N LEU A 331 1.37 7.65 -8.12
CA LEU A 331 1.75 6.94 -9.34
C LEU A 331 1.83 7.87 -10.56
N MET A 332 0.88 8.79 -10.72
CA MET A 332 0.92 9.78 -11.81
C MET A 332 2.11 10.71 -11.70
N ILE A 333 2.37 11.20 -10.49
CA ILE A 333 3.51 12.08 -10.22
C ILE A 333 4.82 11.36 -10.55
N TYR A 334 4.95 10.09 -10.16
CA TYR A 334 6.07 9.23 -10.53
C TYR A 334 6.18 9.07 -12.05
N ALA A 335 5.07 8.78 -12.74
CA ALA A 335 5.05 8.61 -14.19
C ALA A 335 5.47 9.90 -14.93
N LEU A 336 5.02 11.07 -14.46
CA LEU A 336 5.47 12.37 -14.99
C LEU A 336 6.99 12.54 -14.83
N GLY A 337 7.53 12.25 -13.65
CA GLY A 337 8.97 12.21 -13.43
C GLY A 337 9.66 11.29 -14.43
N SER A 338 9.15 10.07 -14.60
CA SER A 338 9.71 9.05 -15.50
C SER A 338 9.65 9.42 -16.98
N ILE A 339 8.70 10.27 -17.39
CA ILE A 339 8.67 10.87 -18.74
C ILE A 339 9.78 11.92 -18.87
N PHE A 340 9.85 12.87 -17.93
CA PHE A 340 10.83 13.96 -18.00
C PHE A 340 12.27 13.51 -17.77
N GLY A 341 12.51 12.42 -17.06
CA GLY A 341 13.84 11.92 -16.71
C GLY A 341 14.71 11.67 -17.94
N PRO A 342 14.37 10.68 -18.80
CA PRO A 342 15.09 10.39 -20.03
C PRO A 342 15.14 11.58 -21.00
N LEU A 343 14.08 12.39 -21.09
CA LEU A 343 14.03 13.57 -21.96
C LEU A 343 15.06 14.62 -21.54
N ALA A 344 15.06 15.00 -20.27
CA ALA A 344 15.95 16.03 -19.74
C ALA A 344 17.40 15.54 -19.67
N SER A 345 17.62 14.29 -19.24
CA SER A 345 18.97 13.73 -19.14
C SER A 345 19.62 13.57 -20.51
N SER A 346 18.89 13.03 -21.50
CA SER A 346 19.41 12.87 -22.86
C SER A 346 19.71 14.18 -23.56
N TYR A 347 18.86 15.20 -23.39
CA TYR A 347 19.12 16.54 -23.93
C TYR A 347 20.38 17.14 -23.30
N THR A 348 20.57 16.97 -21.99
CA THR A 348 21.77 17.42 -21.30
C THR A 348 23.01 16.68 -21.80
N MET A 349 22.92 15.36 -22.00
CA MET A 349 24.00 14.54 -22.57
C MET A 349 24.38 15.01 -23.98
N GLN A 350 23.40 15.32 -24.83
CA GLN A 350 23.66 15.81 -26.19
C GLN A 350 24.42 17.14 -26.21
N LYS A 351 24.16 18.03 -25.24
CA LYS A 351 24.77 19.37 -25.19
C LYS A 351 26.11 19.41 -24.47
N LEU A 352 26.25 18.65 -23.39
CA LEU A 352 27.38 18.76 -22.45
C LEU A 352 28.27 17.50 -22.44
N GLY A 353 27.94 16.47 -23.23
CA GLY A 353 28.63 15.18 -23.28
C GLY A 353 27.98 14.11 -22.40
N ASP A 354 28.34 12.86 -22.60
CA ASP A 354 27.64 11.72 -21.98
C ASP A 354 27.78 11.67 -20.44
N ASP A 355 28.89 12.21 -19.89
CA ASP A 355 29.08 12.42 -18.45
C ASP A 355 28.01 13.30 -17.80
N ALA A 356 27.37 14.15 -18.59
CA ALA A 356 26.35 15.06 -18.11
C ALA A 356 25.11 14.32 -17.60
N LEU A 357 24.94 13.02 -17.89
CA LEU A 357 23.94 12.17 -17.24
C LEU A 357 24.07 12.23 -15.71
N PHE A 358 25.26 11.96 -15.18
CA PHE A 358 25.49 11.94 -13.73
C PHE A 358 25.50 13.35 -13.13
N SER A 359 25.89 14.36 -13.90
CA SER A 359 25.75 15.76 -13.48
C SER A 359 24.28 16.17 -13.35
N PHE A 360 23.44 15.79 -14.32
CA PHE A 360 21.99 16.00 -14.27
C PHE A 360 21.35 15.31 -13.06
N LEU A 361 21.69 14.04 -12.82
CA LEU A 361 21.21 13.28 -11.67
C LEU A 361 21.61 13.97 -10.35
N ALA A 362 22.89 14.34 -10.20
CA ALA A 362 23.39 15.03 -9.01
C ALA A 362 22.69 16.37 -8.75
N VAL A 363 22.42 17.15 -9.80
CA VAL A 363 21.66 18.40 -9.69
C VAL A 363 20.22 18.13 -9.26
N ALA A 364 19.55 17.16 -9.87
CA ALA A 364 18.18 16.79 -9.50
C ALA A 364 18.08 16.30 -8.04
N GLN A 365 19.02 15.46 -7.59
CA GLN A 365 19.14 15.04 -6.20
C GLN A 365 19.43 16.23 -5.27
N GLY A 366 20.29 17.16 -5.67
CA GLY A 366 20.61 18.37 -4.92
C GLY A 366 19.39 19.28 -4.73
N LEU A 367 18.57 19.45 -5.77
CA LEU A 367 17.30 20.18 -5.67
C LEU A 367 16.33 19.53 -4.68
N LEU A 368 16.18 18.20 -4.74
CA LEU A 368 15.37 17.47 -3.77
C LEU A 368 15.95 17.59 -2.35
N LEU A 369 17.26 17.49 -2.19
CA LEU A 369 17.94 17.62 -0.89
C LEU A 369 17.71 19.00 -0.27
N ILE A 370 17.82 20.07 -1.06
CA ILE A 370 17.51 21.44 -0.60
C ILE A 370 16.06 21.52 -0.12
N PHE A 371 15.12 20.90 -0.86
CA PHE A 371 13.72 20.87 -0.47
C PHE A 371 13.48 20.06 0.81
N VAL A 372 14.15 18.92 1.00
CA VAL A 372 14.13 18.13 2.24
C VAL A 372 14.61 18.98 3.41
N VAL A 373 15.76 19.64 3.29
CA VAL A 373 16.32 20.51 4.35
C VAL A 373 15.38 21.67 4.69
N TYR A 374 14.76 22.27 3.67
CA TYR A 374 13.73 23.30 3.88
C TYR A 374 12.54 22.75 4.68
N ARG A 375 12.04 21.56 4.34
CA ARG A 375 10.90 20.91 5.03
C ARG A 375 11.25 20.45 6.45
N MET A 376 12.48 20.02 6.71
CA MET A 376 12.96 19.72 8.07
C MET A 376 12.91 20.96 8.98
N LYS A 377 13.16 22.15 8.45
CA LYS A 377 13.08 23.42 9.21
C LYS A 377 11.66 23.97 9.33
N ALA A 378 10.80 23.68 8.36
CA ALA A 378 9.46 24.26 8.29
C ALA A 378 8.44 23.63 9.26
N ARG A 379 8.65 22.38 9.69
CA ARG A 379 7.75 21.67 10.61
C ARG A 379 8.51 20.58 11.36
N ALA A 380 8.16 20.30 12.60
CA ALA A 380 8.67 19.14 13.33
C ALA A 380 8.38 17.83 12.58
N ALA A 381 9.22 16.82 12.82
CA ALA A 381 8.96 15.44 12.40
C ALA A 381 7.83 14.84 13.24
N LEU A 382 7.13 13.84 12.70
CA LEU A 382 6.30 12.99 13.56
C LEU A 382 7.22 12.11 14.42
N PRO A 383 6.88 11.86 15.70
CA PRO A 383 7.53 10.83 16.51
C PRO A 383 7.57 9.50 15.76
N VAL A 384 8.59 8.67 16.02
CA VAL A 384 8.78 7.40 15.30
C VAL A 384 7.65 6.43 15.61
N GLU A 385 7.09 6.52 16.80
CA GLU A 385 6.02 5.70 17.35
C GLU A 385 4.67 5.94 16.63
N GLU A 386 4.48 7.15 16.08
CA GLU A 386 3.27 7.56 15.34
C GLU A 386 3.39 7.33 13.82
N GLN A 387 4.54 6.84 13.33
CA GLN A 387 4.75 6.61 11.89
C GLN A 387 4.11 5.31 11.43
N GLU A 388 3.57 5.30 10.21
CA GLU A 388 3.09 4.07 9.58
C GLU A 388 4.27 3.13 9.26
N SER A 389 4.07 1.82 9.25
CA SER A 389 5.17 0.91 8.91
C SER A 389 5.61 1.08 7.45
N PHE A 390 6.91 1.11 7.20
CA PHE A 390 7.44 1.14 5.85
C PHE A 390 7.10 -0.14 5.11
N VAL A 391 6.45 0.01 3.95
CA VAL A 391 6.17 -1.11 3.05
C VAL A 391 6.95 -0.91 1.76
N ILE A 392 7.65 -1.97 1.34
CA ILE A 392 8.27 -1.99 0.01
C ILE A 392 7.16 -1.90 -1.03
N GLN A 393 7.12 -0.75 -1.69
CA GLN A 393 6.15 -0.45 -2.73
C GLN A 393 6.88 -0.11 -4.02
N GLN A 394 6.48 -0.77 -5.10
CA GLN A 394 6.85 -0.37 -6.45
C GLN A 394 5.69 0.41 -7.07
N PRO A 395 5.96 1.25 -8.09
CA PRO A 395 4.90 1.88 -8.87
C PRO A 395 3.97 0.82 -9.47
N SER A 396 2.86 0.55 -8.80
CA SER A 396 1.85 -0.45 -9.20
C SER A 396 0.64 0.26 -9.74
N VAL A 397 0.19 -0.20 -10.92
CA VAL A 397 -0.99 0.34 -11.58
C VAL A 397 -2.28 -0.15 -10.90
N ALA A 398 -2.26 -1.30 -10.25
CA ALA A 398 -3.46 -1.90 -9.64
C ALA A 398 -4.08 -1.03 -8.55
N THR A 399 -3.25 -0.41 -7.70
CA THR A 399 -3.70 0.52 -6.65
C THR A 399 -4.18 1.85 -7.21
N ALA A 400 -3.70 2.26 -8.38
CA ALA A 400 -4.05 3.51 -9.04
C ALA A 400 -5.28 3.43 -9.98
N LEU A 401 -5.83 2.23 -10.22
CA LEU A 401 -6.94 2.01 -11.17
C LEU A 401 -8.20 2.86 -10.86
N TYR A 402 -8.40 3.26 -9.61
CA TYR A 402 -9.60 3.94 -9.15
C TYR A 402 -9.52 5.46 -9.29
N GLU A 403 -8.35 6.04 -9.02
CA GLU A 403 -8.14 7.49 -9.09
C GLU A 403 -7.87 8.01 -10.49
N LEU A 404 -7.28 7.17 -11.33
CA LEU A 404 -6.87 7.56 -12.66
C LEU A 404 -8.04 7.69 -13.64
N ASP A 405 -9.21 7.09 -13.37
CA ASP A 405 -10.39 7.24 -14.22
C ASP A 405 -11.23 8.45 -13.74
N PRO A 406 -11.26 9.58 -14.45
CA PRO A 406 -12.02 10.77 -14.06
C PRO A 406 -13.53 10.58 -14.22
N ARG A 407 -13.98 9.38 -14.60
CA ARG A 407 -15.38 8.97 -14.63
C ARG A 407 -15.77 8.15 -13.42
N THR A 408 -14.85 7.85 -12.51
CA THR A 408 -15.19 7.27 -11.21
C THR A 408 -16.13 8.23 -10.51
N GLN A 409 -17.42 7.89 -10.48
CA GLN A 409 -18.39 8.55 -9.62
C GLN A 409 -18.20 7.94 -8.23
N TYR A 410 -17.81 8.78 -7.28
CA TYR A 410 -17.77 8.41 -5.88
C TYR A 410 -19.21 8.38 -5.38
N GLU A 411 -19.86 7.23 -5.52
CA GLU A 411 -20.98 6.93 -4.64
C GLU A 411 -20.35 6.55 -3.30
N ILE A 412 -20.68 7.32 -2.26
CA ILE A 412 -20.60 6.80 -0.90
C ILE A 412 -21.41 5.51 -0.94
N LEU A 413 -20.84 4.40 -0.50
CA LEU A 413 -21.50 3.11 -0.44
C LEU A 413 -22.71 3.23 0.51
N ASP A 414 -23.82 3.73 0.00
CA ASP A 414 -25.14 3.48 0.56
C ASP A 414 -25.38 1.99 0.30
N LEU A 415 -25.04 1.16 1.30
CA LEU A 415 -25.36 -0.27 1.28
C LEU A 415 -26.79 -0.41 0.76
N PRO A 416 -27.05 -1.20 -0.30
CA PRO A 416 -28.35 -1.25 -0.92
C PRO A 416 -29.40 -1.61 0.13
N ILE A 417 -30.18 -0.61 0.52
CA ILE A 417 -31.24 -0.72 1.51
C ILE A 417 -32.15 -1.84 1.01
N SER A 418 -32.31 -2.90 1.81
CA SER A 418 -33.17 -4.03 1.47
C SER A 418 -34.57 -3.54 1.09
N LEU A 419 -35.29 -4.28 0.23
CA LEU A 419 -36.63 -3.87 -0.21
C LEU A 419 -37.56 -3.65 1.00
N GLU A 420 -37.36 -4.44 2.05
CA GLU A 420 -38.03 -4.35 3.34
C GLU A 420 -37.71 -3.04 4.07
N ALA A 421 -36.45 -2.61 4.07
CA ALA A 421 -36.02 -1.36 4.67
C ALA A 421 -36.48 -0.13 3.88
N GLN A 422 -36.56 -0.18 2.54
CA GLN A 422 -37.17 0.89 1.75
C GLN A 422 -38.67 1.06 2.04
N VAL A 423 -39.39 -0.06 2.16
CA VAL A 423 -40.81 -0.04 2.53
C VAL A 423 -40.99 0.50 3.95
N ALA A 424 -40.12 0.11 4.88
CA ALA A 424 -40.19 0.59 6.26
C ALA A 424 -39.87 2.08 6.38
N ILE A 425 -38.91 2.62 5.63
CA ILE A 425 -38.63 4.06 5.55
C ILE A 425 -39.85 4.80 4.97
N THR A 426 -40.45 4.30 3.89
CA THR A 426 -41.65 4.90 3.29
C THR A 426 -42.84 4.91 4.26
N ILE A 427 -42.97 3.85 5.08
CA ILE A 427 -43.97 3.79 6.14
C ILE A 427 -43.62 4.75 7.28
N ALA A 428 -42.34 4.90 7.63
CA ALA A 428 -41.88 5.79 8.69
C ALA A 428 -42.24 7.26 8.39
N GLU A 429 -42.10 7.70 7.14
CA GLU A 429 -42.47 9.05 6.70
C GLU A 429 -43.95 9.38 6.89
N SER A 430 -44.83 8.37 6.93
CA SER A 430 -46.28 8.55 7.10
C SER A 430 -46.79 8.13 8.48
N SER A 431 -46.10 7.20 9.15
CA SER A 431 -46.44 6.64 10.45
C SER A 431 -45.21 6.00 11.11
N PRO A 432 -44.43 6.76 11.89
CA PRO A 432 -43.24 6.25 12.60
C PRO A 432 -43.55 5.04 13.50
N ALA A 433 -44.71 5.05 14.16
CA ALA A 433 -45.15 3.94 15.00
C ALA A 433 -45.44 2.65 14.21
N ALA A 434 -45.90 2.74 12.97
CA ALA A 434 -46.11 1.57 12.12
C ALA A 434 -44.78 0.98 11.65
N ALA A 435 -43.78 1.82 11.37
CA ALA A 435 -42.45 1.39 10.99
C ALA A 435 -41.72 0.65 12.13
N VAL A 436 -41.81 1.15 13.36
CA VAL A 436 -41.26 0.46 14.55
C VAL A 436 -41.95 -0.89 14.79
N ASN A 437 -43.27 -0.99 14.60
CA ASN A 437 -43.98 -2.26 14.71
C ASN A 437 -43.61 -3.24 13.60
N MET A 438 -43.38 -2.76 12.38
CA MET A 438 -42.89 -3.57 11.27
C MET A 438 -41.48 -4.11 11.55
N ALA A 439 -40.58 -3.28 12.08
CA ALA A 439 -39.25 -3.72 12.51
C ALA A 439 -39.30 -4.79 13.59
N LYS A 440 -40.20 -4.63 14.57
CA LYS A 440 -40.46 -5.61 15.61
C LYS A 440 -40.92 -6.97 15.04
N GLU A 441 -41.87 -6.98 14.11
CA GLU A 441 -42.38 -8.21 13.48
C GLU A 441 -41.33 -8.88 12.58
N ILE A 442 -40.51 -8.09 11.87
CA ILE A 442 -39.42 -8.60 11.03
C ILE A 442 -38.33 -9.22 11.90
N ALA A 443 -37.99 -8.63 13.04
CA ALA A 443 -37.01 -9.21 13.96
C ALA A 443 -37.41 -10.62 14.45
N GLN A 444 -38.71 -10.87 14.64
CA GLN A 444 -39.21 -12.19 15.04
C GLN A 444 -39.24 -13.21 13.90
N THR A 445 -39.38 -12.76 12.65
CA THR A 445 -39.58 -13.64 11.49
C THR A 445 -38.33 -13.81 10.62
N SER A 446 -37.40 -12.87 10.67
CA SER A 446 -36.17 -12.86 9.88
C SER A 446 -35.06 -12.09 10.63
N PRO A 447 -34.43 -12.72 11.63
CA PRO A 447 -33.40 -12.11 12.49
C PRO A 447 -32.24 -11.49 11.70
N GLU A 448 -31.73 -12.20 10.68
CA GLU A 448 -30.63 -11.75 9.81
C GLU A 448 -30.90 -10.43 9.06
N LYS A 449 -32.16 -9.98 8.97
CA LYS A 449 -32.54 -8.74 8.30
C LYS A 449 -32.81 -7.59 9.28
N ALA A 450 -32.95 -7.88 10.57
CA ALA A 450 -33.37 -6.92 11.59
C ALA A 450 -32.34 -5.81 11.78
N ALA A 451 -31.06 -6.14 11.79
CA ALA A 451 -29.95 -5.19 11.91
C ALA A 451 -29.98 -4.14 10.77
N SER A 452 -30.05 -4.60 9.52
CA SER A 452 -30.09 -3.72 8.33
C SER A 452 -31.31 -2.78 8.33
N LEU A 453 -32.47 -3.30 8.74
CA LEU A 453 -33.71 -2.55 8.83
C LEU A 453 -33.68 -1.50 9.95
N THR A 454 -33.08 -1.85 11.07
CA THR A 454 -32.97 -0.97 12.25
C THR A 454 -32.04 0.19 11.97
N ALA A 455 -30.88 -0.08 11.35
CA ALA A 455 -29.96 0.94 10.86
C ALA A 455 -30.64 1.90 9.88
N ALA A 456 -31.42 1.38 8.93
CA ALA A 456 -32.13 2.19 7.95
C ALA A 456 -33.23 3.07 8.57
N LEU A 457 -33.96 2.56 9.57
CA LEU A 457 -34.99 3.31 10.27
C LEU A 457 -34.43 4.37 11.23
N ALA A 458 -33.26 4.13 11.81
CA ALA A 458 -32.61 5.10 12.70
C ALA A 458 -32.24 6.39 11.97
N GLN A 459 -31.95 6.32 10.66
CA GLN A 459 -31.67 7.51 9.86
C GLN A 459 -32.90 8.38 9.52
N VAL A 460 -34.11 8.00 9.94
CA VAL A 460 -35.32 8.79 9.73
C VAL A 460 -35.53 9.75 10.90
N ASP A 461 -35.57 11.06 10.63
CA ASP A 461 -35.62 12.14 11.64
C ASP A 461 -36.69 11.97 12.73
N ASP A 462 -37.85 11.39 12.39
CA ASP A 462 -39.00 11.21 13.31
C ASP A 462 -38.98 9.87 14.09
N ILE A 463 -37.93 9.06 13.96
CA ILE A 463 -37.79 7.79 14.67
C ILE A 463 -36.93 7.94 15.93
N ASP A 464 -37.57 7.67 17.07
CA ASP A 464 -36.90 7.52 18.35
C ASP A 464 -36.11 6.19 18.39
N VAL A 465 -34.79 6.30 18.29
CA VAL A 465 -33.84 5.16 18.20
C VAL A 465 -33.86 4.32 19.48
N ALA A 466 -33.98 4.94 20.66
CA ALA A 466 -34.08 4.22 21.93
C ALA A 466 -35.38 3.40 22.02
N ARG A 467 -36.49 3.98 21.54
CA ARG A 467 -37.77 3.27 21.45
C ARG A 467 -37.77 2.16 20.40
N LEU A 468 -37.10 2.37 19.27
CA LEU A 468 -36.91 1.35 18.24
C LEU A 468 -36.13 0.16 18.79
N PHE A 469 -34.95 0.42 19.39
CA PHE A 469 -34.09 -0.57 20.02
C PHE A 469 -34.82 -1.39 21.09
N SER A 470 -35.47 -0.71 22.04
CA SER A 470 -36.21 -1.37 23.11
C SER A 470 -37.44 -2.15 22.62
N SER A 471 -38.07 -1.74 21.52
CA SER A 471 -39.21 -2.45 20.94
C SER A 471 -38.79 -3.75 20.25
N ILE A 472 -37.63 -3.74 19.58
CA ILE A 472 -37.09 -4.92 18.90
C ILE A 472 -36.54 -5.93 19.91
N ILE A 473 -35.77 -5.47 20.90
CA ILE A 473 -35.18 -6.37 21.92
C ILE A 473 -36.23 -6.99 22.82
N LYS A 474 -37.34 -6.30 23.08
CA LYS A 474 -38.50 -6.92 23.76
C LYS A 474 -39.10 -8.09 22.97
N ALA A 475 -38.91 -8.12 21.65
CA ALA A 475 -39.47 -9.12 20.75
C ALA A 475 -38.48 -10.24 20.42
N ALA A 476 -37.19 -9.91 20.31
CA ALA A 476 -36.06 -10.79 20.01
C ALA A 476 -34.85 -10.37 20.88
N PRO A 477 -34.78 -10.83 22.15
CA PRO A 477 -33.73 -10.45 23.10
C PRO A 477 -32.31 -10.80 22.63
N GLU A 478 -32.18 -11.87 21.84
CA GLU A 478 -30.94 -12.42 21.29
C GLU A 478 -30.27 -11.53 20.23
N LEU A 479 -30.98 -10.54 19.68
CA LEU A 479 -30.44 -9.62 18.66
C LEU A 479 -29.88 -8.33 19.25
N SER A 480 -29.71 -8.25 20.58
CA SER A 480 -29.32 -7.00 21.24
C SER A 480 -27.97 -6.45 20.78
N LEU A 481 -26.97 -7.33 20.62
CA LEU A 481 -25.64 -6.95 20.19
C LEU A 481 -25.63 -6.54 18.71
N GLU A 482 -26.15 -7.39 17.84
CA GLU A 482 -26.18 -7.17 16.38
C GLU A 482 -26.91 -5.88 15.98
N ILE A 483 -27.99 -5.54 16.69
CA ILE A 483 -28.71 -4.28 16.46
C ILE A 483 -27.93 -3.07 16.98
N ALA A 484 -27.28 -3.19 18.13
CA ALA A 484 -26.48 -2.10 18.69
C ALA A 484 -25.26 -1.78 17.80
N GLU A 485 -24.59 -2.81 17.27
CA GLU A 485 -23.49 -2.65 16.31
C GLU A 485 -23.97 -2.00 15.01
N ALA A 486 -25.12 -2.43 14.50
CA ALA A 486 -25.70 -1.87 13.29
C ALA A 486 -26.03 -0.38 13.47
N LEU A 487 -26.54 0.02 14.64
CA LEU A 487 -26.80 1.42 14.99
C LEU A 487 -25.50 2.21 15.18
N ALA A 488 -24.49 1.66 15.87
CA ALA A 488 -23.20 2.32 16.05
C ALA A 488 -22.48 2.56 14.72
N SER A 489 -22.56 1.59 13.80
CA SER A 489 -21.87 1.65 12.51
C SER A 489 -22.57 2.54 11.49
N ASN A 490 -23.90 2.56 11.47
CA ASN A 490 -24.68 3.25 10.42
C ASN A 490 -25.40 4.51 10.90
N ALA A 491 -25.46 4.75 12.21
CA ALA A 491 -26.13 5.88 12.86
C ALA A 491 -25.30 6.44 14.03
N PRO A 492 -24.03 6.85 13.79
CA PRO A 492 -23.08 7.21 14.86
C PRO A 492 -23.47 8.46 15.66
N GLU A 493 -24.27 9.38 15.10
CA GLU A 493 -24.76 10.54 15.87
C GLU A 493 -25.85 10.15 16.90
N GLN A 494 -26.54 9.03 16.66
CA GLN A 494 -27.65 8.54 17.49
C GLN A 494 -27.20 7.43 18.46
N SER A 495 -26.03 6.83 18.23
CA SER A 495 -25.45 5.81 19.11
C SER A 495 -25.12 6.37 20.49
N THR A 496 -24.66 7.63 20.57
CA THR A 496 -24.44 8.34 21.84
C THR A 496 -25.72 8.50 22.66
N GLU A 497 -26.86 8.74 22.00
CA GLU A 497 -28.16 8.88 22.65
C GLU A 497 -28.68 7.51 23.13
N LEU A 498 -28.44 6.45 22.36
CA LEU A 498 -28.77 5.08 22.75
C LEU A 498 -27.98 4.63 23.98
N VAL A 499 -26.67 4.88 24.00
CA VAL A 499 -25.80 4.52 25.15
C VAL A 499 -26.24 5.27 26.41
N ALA A 500 -26.51 6.58 26.31
CA ALA A 500 -27.04 7.36 27.42
C ALA A 500 -28.38 6.82 27.93
N TRP A 501 -29.31 6.48 27.01
CA TRP A 501 -30.60 5.90 27.37
C TRP A 501 -30.48 4.53 28.03
N LEU A 502 -29.57 3.67 27.55
CA LEU A 502 -29.32 2.35 28.12
C LEU A 502 -28.70 2.45 29.51
N ALA A 503 -27.75 3.37 29.72
CA ALA A 503 -27.18 3.64 31.03
C ALA A 503 -28.23 4.10 32.04
N GLU A 504 -29.21 4.91 31.60
CA GLU A 504 -30.29 5.39 32.47
C GLU A 504 -31.41 4.36 32.71
N ASN A 505 -31.78 3.58 31.70
CA ASN A 505 -33.03 2.79 31.73
C ASN A 505 -32.81 1.28 31.77
N GLN A 506 -31.67 0.76 31.31
CA GLN A 506 -31.35 -0.66 31.24
C GLN A 506 -29.84 -0.96 31.50
N PRO A 507 -29.31 -0.59 32.68
CA PRO A 507 -27.87 -0.67 32.97
C PRO A 507 -27.32 -2.10 32.94
N ASP A 508 -28.10 -3.09 33.41
CA ASP A 508 -27.69 -4.50 33.38
C ASP A 508 -27.44 -4.99 31.95
N LYS A 509 -28.22 -4.48 30.99
CA LYS A 509 -28.12 -4.87 29.58
C LYS A 509 -26.95 -4.16 28.87
N LEU A 510 -26.66 -2.92 29.27
CA LEU A 510 -25.45 -2.23 28.84
C LEU A 510 -24.20 -2.99 29.31
N ALA A 511 -24.18 -3.45 30.56
CA ALA A 511 -23.09 -4.25 31.10
C ALA A 511 -22.92 -5.59 30.38
N GLU A 512 -24.02 -6.29 30.08
CA GLU A 512 -24.01 -7.54 29.30
C GLU A 512 -23.41 -7.33 27.90
N MET A 513 -23.81 -6.27 27.21
CA MET A 513 -23.29 -5.93 25.88
C MET A 513 -21.79 -5.55 25.92
N VAL A 514 -21.36 -4.80 26.92
CA VAL A 514 -19.94 -4.45 27.10
C VAL A 514 -19.10 -5.70 27.38
N ALA A 515 -19.62 -6.63 28.19
CA ALA A 515 -18.96 -7.90 28.47
C ALA A 515 -18.88 -8.81 27.22
N GLU A 516 -19.94 -8.89 26.42
CA GLU A 516 -19.99 -9.68 25.18
C GLU A 516 -19.01 -9.13 24.12
N ILE A 517 -18.92 -7.80 23.98
CA ILE A 517 -17.92 -7.14 23.13
C ILE A 517 -16.49 -7.44 23.62
N ALA A 518 -16.28 -7.42 24.94
CA ALA A 518 -14.97 -7.75 25.51
C ALA A 518 -14.58 -9.23 25.31
N GLU A 519 -15.56 -10.15 25.29
CA GLU A 519 -15.34 -11.57 24.96
C GLU A 519 -15.02 -11.81 23.47
N GLU A 520 -15.63 -11.05 22.56
CA GLU A 520 -15.43 -11.19 21.11
C GLU A 520 -14.12 -10.55 20.63
N PHE A 521 -13.63 -9.54 21.36
CA PHE A 521 -12.30 -8.94 21.22
C PHE A 521 -11.44 -9.24 22.46
N PRO A 522 -11.07 -10.51 22.70
CA PRO A 522 -10.21 -10.84 23.82
C PRO A 522 -8.91 -10.05 23.66
N ALA A 523 -8.47 -9.39 24.74
CA ALA A 523 -7.12 -8.84 24.81
C ALA A 523 -6.14 -9.91 24.32
N PRO A 524 -5.18 -9.59 23.44
CA PRO A 524 -4.34 -10.60 22.84
C PRO A 524 -3.65 -11.41 23.92
N VAL A 525 -3.83 -12.73 23.89
CA VAL A 525 -3.07 -13.64 24.76
C VAL A 525 -1.59 -13.38 24.49
N ILE A 526 -0.89 -12.81 25.48
CA ILE A 526 0.54 -12.48 25.43
C ILE A 526 1.31 -13.81 25.47
N GLU A 527 1.37 -14.52 24.34
CA GLU A 527 2.24 -15.70 24.20
C GLU A 527 3.63 -15.32 23.66
N GLU A 528 3.81 -14.16 23.01
CA GLU A 528 5.13 -13.62 22.63
C GLU A 528 5.12 -12.06 22.65
N PRO A 529 6.13 -11.36 23.20
CA PRO A 529 6.09 -9.91 23.44
C PRO A 529 6.30 -9.00 22.21
N GLU A 530 6.04 -9.46 20.98
CA GLU A 530 6.54 -8.76 19.77
C GLU A 530 5.52 -8.07 18.86
N GLU A 531 4.20 -8.04 19.12
CA GLU A 531 3.26 -7.52 18.11
C GLU A 531 2.07 -6.67 18.62
N ILE A 532 2.25 -5.85 19.67
CA ILE A 532 1.32 -4.73 19.94
C ILE A 532 2.12 -3.44 20.16
N ARG A 533 1.73 -2.36 19.47
CA ARG A 533 2.39 -1.06 19.61
C ARG A 533 2.17 -0.53 21.03
N PRO A 534 3.21 -0.01 21.73
CA PRO A 534 3.05 0.59 23.05
C PRO A 534 1.97 1.68 23.07
N ALA A 535 1.87 2.49 22.01
CA ALA A 535 0.85 3.53 21.87
C ALA A 535 -0.58 3.00 21.74
N GLU A 536 -0.77 1.79 21.19
CA GLU A 536 -2.10 1.16 21.15
C GLU A 536 -2.48 0.63 22.52
N VAL A 537 -1.54 0.00 23.22
CA VAL A 537 -1.72 -0.44 24.61
C VAL A 537 -2.07 0.76 25.50
N GLU A 538 -1.33 1.87 25.37
CA GLU A 538 -1.54 3.10 26.14
C GLU A 538 -2.90 3.75 25.83
N ALA A 539 -3.34 3.77 24.56
CA ALA A 539 -4.67 4.26 24.19
C ALA A 539 -5.82 3.39 24.74
N TYR A 540 -5.64 2.06 24.79
CA TYR A 540 -6.60 1.16 25.44
C TYR A 540 -6.66 1.39 26.96
N HIS A 541 -5.49 1.58 27.60
CA HIS A 541 -5.40 1.89 29.03
C HIS A 541 -6.07 3.23 29.37
N GLU A 542 -5.82 4.26 28.55
CA GLU A 542 -6.43 5.59 28.69
C GLU A 542 -7.95 5.55 28.51
N SER A 543 -8.44 4.81 27.51
CA SER A 543 -9.89 4.65 27.29
C SER A 543 -10.57 3.88 28.43
N ALA A 544 -9.91 2.84 28.95
CA ALA A 544 -10.43 2.05 30.08
C ALA A 544 -10.47 2.88 31.38
N THR A 545 -9.44 3.70 31.63
CA THR A 545 -9.39 4.60 32.79
C THR A 545 -10.41 5.73 32.68
N GLU A 546 -10.58 6.35 31.51
CA GLU A 546 -11.63 7.36 31.30
C GLU A 546 -13.04 6.78 31.54
N LEU A 547 -13.30 5.57 31.05
CA LEU A 547 -14.57 4.89 31.24
C LEU A 547 -14.85 4.64 32.73
N VAL A 548 -13.91 4.03 33.45
CA VAL A 548 -14.09 3.74 34.88
C VAL A 548 -14.19 5.01 35.71
N THR A 549 -13.41 6.05 35.40
CA THR A 549 -13.49 7.35 36.06
C THR A 549 -14.85 8.00 35.87
N HIS A 550 -15.37 8.01 34.65
CA HIS A 550 -16.69 8.56 34.34
C HIS A 550 -17.81 7.88 35.15
N PHE A 551 -17.76 6.55 35.28
CA PHE A 551 -18.72 5.80 36.09
C PHE A 551 -18.49 5.96 37.59
N ALA A 552 -17.25 6.10 38.05
CA ALA A 552 -16.94 6.34 39.47
C ALA A 552 -17.51 7.69 39.95
N GLU A 553 -17.45 8.73 39.11
CA GLU A 553 -17.99 10.06 39.43
C GLU A 553 -19.53 10.12 39.37
N ASN A 554 -20.15 9.41 38.42
CA ASN A 554 -21.58 9.57 38.14
C ASN A 554 -22.46 8.42 38.67
N GLN A 555 -21.93 7.20 38.79
CA GLN A 555 -22.67 5.97 39.12
C GLN A 555 -21.79 4.97 39.90
N PRO A 556 -21.42 5.26 41.17
CA PRO A 556 -20.38 4.55 41.92
C PRO A 556 -20.65 3.05 42.18
N GLU A 557 -21.90 2.61 42.21
CA GLU A 557 -22.24 1.18 42.34
C GLU A 557 -21.92 0.37 41.07
N GLN A 558 -21.94 1.00 39.88
CA GLN A 558 -21.64 0.33 38.60
C GLN A 558 -20.15 0.39 38.24
N ALA A 559 -19.45 1.43 38.72
CA ALA A 559 -18.01 1.59 38.51
C ALA A 559 -17.20 0.36 38.96
N VAL A 560 -17.62 -0.28 40.06
CA VAL A 560 -16.96 -1.49 40.59
C VAL A 560 -17.07 -2.68 39.63
N ASN A 561 -18.23 -2.88 39.01
CA ASN A 561 -18.45 -3.99 38.07
C ASN A 561 -17.66 -3.77 36.77
N ILE A 562 -17.61 -2.52 36.29
CA ILE A 562 -16.84 -2.15 35.09
C ILE A 562 -15.35 -2.31 35.37
N ALA A 563 -14.86 -1.81 36.52
CA ALA A 563 -13.48 -1.99 36.93
C ALA A 563 -13.11 -3.48 37.07
N ALA A 564 -13.99 -4.32 37.65
CA ALA A 564 -13.75 -5.75 37.76
C ALA A 564 -13.62 -6.44 36.40
N ALA A 565 -14.48 -6.06 35.43
CA ALA A 565 -14.41 -6.56 34.06
C ALA A 565 -13.14 -6.09 33.32
N VAL A 566 -12.70 -4.85 33.56
CA VAL A 566 -11.42 -4.33 33.04
C VAL A 566 -10.25 -5.12 33.63
N VAL A 567 -10.20 -5.33 34.95
CA VAL A 567 -9.12 -6.08 35.63
C VAL A 567 -9.10 -7.57 35.29
N GLU A 568 -10.23 -8.14 34.88
CA GLU A 568 -10.30 -9.53 34.41
C GLU A 568 -9.68 -9.72 33.02
N ASN A 569 -9.74 -8.69 32.18
CA ASN A 569 -9.18 -8.70 30.84
C ASN A 569 -7.77 -8.06 30.77
N LEU A 570 -7.47 -7.12 31.67
CA LEU A 570 -6.22 -6.37 31.79
C LEU A 570 -5.71 -6.41 33.25
N PRO A 571 -5.06 -7.51 33.67
CA PRO A 571 -4.67 -7.71 35.06
C PRO A 571 -3.65 -6.68 35.58
N ASP A 572 -2.85 -6.12 34.68
CA ASP A 572 -1.84 -5.08 34.91
C ASP A 572 -2.45 -3.72 35.30
N MET A 573 -3.70 -3.46 34.92
CA MET A 573 -4.44 -2.25 35.30
C MET A 573 -5.08 -2.32 36.69
N ALA A 574 -4.94 -3.43 37.43
CA ALA A 574 -5.59 -3.65 38.72
C ALA A 574 -5.34 -2.52 39.73
N SER A 575 -4.09 -2.08 39.86
CA SER A 575 -3.72 -1.02 40.80
C SER A 575 -4.37 0.31 40.43
N GLU A 576 -4.41 0.64 39.15
CA GLU A 576 -4.92 1.91 38.63
C GLU A 576 -6.45 2.00 38.74
N MET A 577 -7.15 0.89 38.47
CA MET A 577 -8.61 0.78 38.65
C MET A 577 -9.01 0.91 40.12
N VAL A 578 -8.21 0.36 41.05
CA VAL A 578 -8.43 0.49 42.49
C VAL A 578 -8.19 1.92 42.97
N GLU A 579 -7.19 2.61 42.43
CA GLU A 579 -6.91 4.01 42.76
C GLU A 579 -8.07 4.93 42.33
N ILE A 580 -8.58 4.76 41.12
CA ILE A 580 -9.75 5.52 40.60
C ILE A 580 -10.99 5.31 41.47
N LEU A 581 -11.26 4.07 41.90
CA LEU A 581 -12.41 3.75 42.74
C LEU A 581 -12.26 4.30 44.18
N ASN A 582 -11.05 4.35 44.73
CA ASN A 582 -10.79 4.87 46.07
C ASN A 582 -10.83 6.41 46.12
N ASP A 583 -10.44 7.08 45.04
CA ASP A 583 -10.48 8.54 44.95
C ASP A 583 -11.92 9.08 44.77
N ALA A 584 -12.86 8.24 44.34
CA ALA A 584 -14.27 8.58 44.26
C ALA A 584 -14.96 8.49 45.64
N GLU A 585 -15.30 9.65 46.25
CA GLU A 585 -15.87 9.80 47.61
C GLU A 585 -17.15 8.97 47.93
N GLN A 586 -17.75 8.29 46.95
CA GLN A 586 -19.05 7.60 47.06
C GLN A 586 -18.99 6.07 46.89
N VAL A 587 -17.81 5.47 46.72
CA VAL A 587 -17.66 4.01 46.59
C VAL A 587 -17.47 3.36 47.98
N PRO A 588 -18.29 2.37 48.40
CA PRO A 588 -18.13 1.73 49.71
C PRO A 588 -16.85 0.88 49.82
N ASP A 589 -16.02 1.12 50.85
CA ASP A 589 -14.75 0.41 51.16
C ASP A 589 -14.82 -1.14 51.09
N LYS A 590 -16.01 -1.70 51.28
CA LYS A 590 -16.25 -3.14 51.35
C LYS A 590 -16.31 -3.83 49.97
N LEU A 591 -16.38 -3.06 48.88
CA LEU A 591 -16.43 -3.56 47.50
C LEU A 591 -15.05 -3.54 46.82
N VAL A 592 -14.14 -2.68 47.27
CA VAL A 592 -12.76 -2.58 46.76
C VAL A 592 -11.89 -3.75 47.21
N SER A 593 -12.22 -4.38 48.34
CA SER A 593 -11.45 -5.49 48.91
C SER A 593 -11.46 -6.78 48.08
N ASP A 594 -12.46 -6.99 47.22
CA ASP A 594 -12.56 -8.20 46.38
C ASP A 594 -11.63 -8.15 45.16
N ILE A 595 -11.16 -6.95 44.78
CA ILE A 595 -10.16 -6.76 43.71
C ILE A 595 -8.73 -7.03 44.24
N ASN A 596 -8.50 -6.81 45.54
CA ASN A 596 -7.21 -7.02 46.23
C ASN A 596 -6.74 -8.50 46.32
N ASP A 597 -7.61 -9.48 46.03
CA ASP A 597 -7.31 -10.92 46.17
C ASP A 597 -6.72 -11.55 44.89
N ARG A 598 -6.50 -10.78 43.81
CA ARG A 598 -5.77 -11.25 42.60
C ARG A 598 -4.25 -11.04 42.80
N PRO A 599 -3.39 -11.99 42.39
CA PRO A 599 -2.02 -12.06 42.91
C PRO A 599 -1.15 -10.89 42.41
N ASP A 600 -0.49 -10.20 43.34
CA ASP A 600 0.59 -9.23 43.06
C ASP A 600 1.68 -9.84 42.16
N GLU A 601 2.24 -9.03 41.26
CA GLU A 601 3.36 -9.30 40.33
C GLU A 601 4.63 -9.91 40.97
N ALA A 602 4.71 -10.02 42.30
CA ALA A 602 5.89 -10.50 43.01
C ALA A 602 6.13 -12.02 42.94
N GLN A 603 5.25 -12.83 42.32
CA GLN A 603 5.39 -14.30 42.24
C GLN A 603 5.80 -14.84 40.86
N LEU A 604 6.01 -14.00 39.84
CA LEU A 604 6.37 -14.45 38.48
C LEU A 604 7.88 -14.35 38.15
N GLU A 605 8.71 -13.81 39.05
CA GLU A 605 10.17 -13.81 38.89
C GLU A 605 10.85 -15.01 39.58
N GLU A 606 10.72 -16.21 39.02
CA GLU A 606 11.76 -17.24 39.19
C GLU A 606 12.17 -17.81 37.82
N PRO A 607 13.38 -17.51 37.32
CA PRO A 607 13.87 -18.13 36.10
C PRO A 607 14.22 -19.58 36.40
N THR A 608 13.44 -20.50 35.83
CA THR A 608 13.70 -21.93 35.84
C THR A 608 15.05 -22.21 35.17
N LYS A 609 16.10 -22.34 35.98
CA LYS A 609 17.36 -22.94 35.56
C LYS A 609 17.11 -24.41 35.19
N GLN A 610 17.07 -24.71 33.90
CA GLN A 610 17.26 -26.07 33.41
C GLN A 610 18.63 -26.60 33.88
N PRO A 611 18.72 -27.80 34.49
CA PRO A 611 19.99 -28.43 34.76
C PRO A 611 20.55 -29.07 33.49
N LYS A 612 21.84 -28.80 33.26
CA LYS A 612 22.70 -29.53 32.34
C LYS A 612 22.83 -31.01 32.76
N ASP A 613 23.04 -31.84 31.73
CA ASP A 613 23.64 -33.18 31.73
C ASP A 613 22.70 -34.38 32.02
N LEU A 614 22.29 -35.07 30.94
CA LEU A 614 22.78 -36.42 30.57
C LEU A 614 22.33 -36.83 29.16
#